data_AF-A0A315R0U1-F1
#
_entry.id   AF-A0A315R0U1-F1
#
_cell.length_a   1.000
_cell.length_b   1.000
_cell.length_c   1.000
_cell.angle_alpha   90.00
_cell.angle_beta   90.00
_cell.angle_gamma   90.00
#
_symmetry.space_group_name_H-M   'P 1'
#
loop_
_entity.id
_entity.type
_entity.pdbx_description
1 polymer ?
#
loop_
_entity_poly.entity_id
_entity_poly.type
_entity_poly.pdbx_seq_one_letter_code
_entity_poly.pdbx_strand_id
1 'polypeptide(L)'
;MFTKWVKGKINIKLIIISAVIALSSLLFLSVSSSRIEHPAFKEQVEAALKMSEAEEIIYQAKIDQGYQIDTALDLNKTALIGKEYTPITTTLGNLKAKRTATNPDFAALIIRYFDQLNLKKGDKIAVGASGSFPGLILAVISAAETIDLDVELIYSIGASMYGANIPDFTFIEMLKQLQKDNILNTEITAISFGGDNDRADNLFFIENKNSFFEISQKSKIPLIYEKTLKESVEQRIKIFRNSSQNKKIKVFINIGGASANFGNTASSVKFENGLTIPGKLNTEYTENGLLSYFLSKNIPVIHLLNIENLARKSGIKVDPVPLPEPGKADVYYIVDHNKILILLLLILMAFPLFYAKVFSE
;
A
#
# COMPACT_ATOMS: atom_id res chain seq x y z
N MET A 1 -17.93 16.82 -57.82
CA MET A 1 -17.29 16.18 -56.65
C MET A 1 -18.28 16.28 -55.50
N PHE A 2 -18.77 15.26 -54.81
CA PHE A 2 -18.50 13.82 -54.72
C PHE A 2 -19.83 13.13 -54.38
N THR A 3 -19.98 11.83 -54.66
CA THR A 3 -20.52 10.81 -53.73
C THR A 3 -20.73 9.48 -54.46
N LYS A 4 -19.65 8.76 -54.78
CA LYS A 4 -19.74 7.30 -54.84
C LYS A 4 -19.89 6.82 -53.40
N TRP A 5 -21.13 6.73 -52.93
CA TRP A 5 -21.42 6.16 -51.62
C TRP A 5 -21.06 4.68 -51.69
N VAL A 6 -19.94 4.30 -51.07
CA VAL A 6 -19.51 2.91 -51.00
C VAL A 6 -20.54 2.18 -50.13
N LYS A 7 -21.42 1.39 -50.76
CA LYS A 7 -22.30 0.48 -49.99
C LYS A 7 -21.41 -0.41 -49.14
N GLY A 8 -21.64 -0.40 -47.83
CA GLY A 8 -20.93 -1.29 -46.91
C GLY A 8 -21.09 -2.74 -47.37
N LYS A 9 -19.98 -3.49 -47.44
CA LYS A 9 -19.97 -4.91 -47.83
C LYS A 9 -20.75 -5.81 -46.87
N ILE A 10 -21.09 -5.32 -45.67
CA ILE A 10 -21.72 -6.08 -44.60
C ILE A 10 -23.13 -5.54 -44.35
N ASN A 11 -24.11 -6.44 -44.28
CA ASN A 11 -25.51 -6.10 -44.03
C ASN A 11 -25.71 -5.52 -42.62
N ILE A 12 -26.38 -4.36 -42.53
CA ILE A 12 -26.65 -3.69 -41.24
C ILE A 12 -27.41 -4.58 -40.24
N LYS A 13 -28.28 -5.50 -40.72
CA LYS A 13 -28.96 -6.47 -39.87
C LYS A 13 -27.97 -7.42 -39.16
N LEU A 14 -26.92 -7.85 -39.86
CA LEU A 14 -25.87 -8.71 -39.29
C LEU A 14 -25.05 -7.97 -38.22
N ILE A 15 -24.80 -6.67 -38.44
CA ILE A 15 -24.13 -5.82 -37.44
C ILE A 15 -24.99 -5.70 -36.18
N ILE A 16 -26.30 -5.43 -36.32
CA ILE A 16 -27.23 -5.34 -35.19
C ILE A 16 -27.30 -6.67 -34.42
N ILE A 17 -27.44 -7.79 -35.13
CA ILE A 17 -27.46 -9.13 -34.52
C ILE A 17 -26.15 -9.40 -33.75
N SER A 18 -25.00 -9.08 -34.35
CA SER A 18 -23.69 -9.25 -33.70
C SER A 18 -23.57 -8.41 -32.43
N ALA A 19 -24.05 -7.16 -32.46
CA ALA A 19 -24.06 -6.28 -31.29
C ALA A 19 -24.96 -6.82 -30.17
N VAL A 20 -26.15 -7.33 -30.49
CA VAL A 20 -27.06 -7.93 -29.52
C VAL A 20 -26.45 -9.19 -28.90
N ILE A 21 -25.84 -10.06 -29.71
CA ILE A 21 -25.13 -11.26 -29.23
C ILE A 21 -23.99 -10.85 -28.30
N ALA A 22 -23.20 -9.83 -28.65
CA ALA A 22 -22.09 -9.36 -27.83
C ALA A 22 -22.56 -8.80 -26.49
N LEU A 23 -23.60 -7.95 -26.48
CA LEU A 23 -24.19 -7.40 -25.25
C LEU A 23 -24.78 -8.50 -24.37
N SER A 24 -25.49 -9.46 -24.97
CA SER A 24 -26.09 -10.58 -24.24
C SER A 24 -25.03 -11.50 -23.66
N SER A 25 -23.93 -11.73 -24.40
CA SER A 25 -22.78 -12.52 -23.96
C SER A 25 -22.06 -11.86 -22.79
N LEU A 26 -21.85 -10.53 -22.85
CA LEU A 26 -21.26 -9.76 -21.74
C LEU A 26 -22.15 -9.80 -20.49
N LEU A 27 -23.47 -9.64 -20.66
CA LEU A 27 -24.42 -9.73 -19.54
C LEU A 27 -24.41 -11.13 -18.93
N PHE A 28 -24.45 -12.18 -19.77
CA PHE A 28 -24.41 -13.56 -19.30
C PHE A 28 -23.10 -13.88 -18.58
N LEU A 29 -21.94 -13.43 -19.10
CA LEU A 29 -20.65 -13.58 -18.42
C LEU A 29 -20.62 -12.91 -17.06
N SER A 30 -21.18 -11.70 -16.95
CA SER A 30 -21.26 -10.97 -15.69
C SER A 30 -22.07 -11.74 -14.64
N VAL A 31 -23.26 -12.23 -15.01
CA VAL A 31 -24.16 -12.97 -14.10
C VAL A 31 -23.64 -14.38 -13.78
N SER A 32 -22.90 -15.00 -14.70
CA SER A 32 -22.32 -16.34 -14.52
C SER A 32 -21.01 -16.35 -13.72
N SER A 33 -20.46 -15.17 -13.42
CA SER A 33 -19.22 -15.07 -12.65
C SER A 33 -19.46 -15.49 -11.19
N SER A 34 -18.47 -16.13 -10.59
CA SER A 34 -18.56 -16.56 -9.20
C SER A 34 -17.49 -15.85 -8.37
N ARG A 35 -17.85 -15.49 -7.13
CA ARG A 35 -16.91 -14.95 -6.15
C ARG A 35 -16.29 -16.12 -5.42
N ILE A 36 -15.01 -16.35 -5.65
CA ILE A 36 -14.24 -17.39 -4.97
C ILE A 36 -13.18 -16.75 -4.08
N GLU A 37 -12.76 -17.48 -3.05
CA GLU A 37 -11.65 -17.08 -2.19
C GLU A 37 -10.37 -16.89 -3.02
N HIS A 38 -9.58 -15.89 -2.68
CA HIS A 38 -8.26 -15.68 -3.27
C HIS A 38 -7.35 -16.88 -2.96
N PRO A 39 -6.41 -17.27 -3.85
CA PRO A 39 -5.49 -18.39 -3.57
C PRO A 39 -4.72 -18.28 -2.24
N ALA A 40 -4.38 -17.06 -1.84
CA ALA A 40 -3.74 -16.73 -0.56
C ALA A 40 -4.73 -16.36 0.57
N PHE A 41 -5.99 -16.78 0.51
CA PHE A 41 -7.04 -16.38 1.46
C PHE A 41 -6.65 -16.66 2.91
N LYS A 42 -6.04 -17.82 3.16
CA LYS A 42 -5.63 -18.21 4.51
C LYS A 42 -4.59 -17.24 5.07
N GLU A 43 -3.54 -16.96 4.31
CA GLU A 43 -2.48 -16.02 4.67
C GLU A 43 -3.02 -14.60 4.81
N GLN A 44 -4.00 -14.21 3.98
CA GLN A 44 -4.68 -12.92 4.08
C GLN A 44 -5.42 -12.76 5.42
N VAL A 45 -6.19 -13.78 5.82
CA VAL A 45 -6.91 -13.78 7.10
C VAL A 45 -5.93 -13.79 8.28
N GLU A 46 -4.89 -14.62 8.22
CA GLU A 46 -3.87 -14.70 9.27
C GLU A 46 -3.14 -13.36 9.47
N ALA A 47 -2.74 -12.71 8.38
CA ALA A 47 -2.08 -11.40 8.44
C ALA A 47 -2.99 -10.31 9.02
N ALA A 48 -4.28 -10.32 8.66
CA ALA A 48 -5.26 -9.38 9.19
C ALA A 48 -5.53 -9.63 10.69
N LEU A 49 -5.66 -10.88 11.11
CA LEU A 49 -5.81 -11.23 12.54
C LEU A 49 -4.58 -10.80 13.35
N LYS A 50 -3.36 -11.03 12.84
CA LYS A 50 -2.12 -10.58 13.48
C LYS A 50 -2.07 -9.05 13.64
N MET A 51 -2.53 -8.31 12.63
CA MET A 51 -2.65 -6.84 12.73
C MET A 51 -3.70 -6.42 13.78
N SER A 52 -4.86 -7.09 13.84
CA SER A 52 -5.88 -6.81 14.86
C SER A 52 -5.38 -7.06 16.28
N GLU A 53 -4.70 -8.19 16.50
CA GLU A 53 -4.07 -8.50 17.79
C GLU A 53 -3.02 -7.46 18.18
N ALA A 54 -2.20 -7.01 17.22
CA ALA A 54 -1.23 -5.95 17.45
C ALA A 54 -1.89 -4.62 17.85
N GLU A 55 -3.02 -4.26 17.24
CA GLU A 55 -3.79 -3.06 17.62
C GLU A 55 -4.33 -3.15 19.05
N GLU A 56 -4.84 -4.31 19.46
CA GLU A 56 -5.31 -4.55 20.83
C GLU A 56 -4.18 -4.42 21.87
N ILE A 57 -3.02 -4.98 21.59
CA ILE A 57 -1.85 -4.89 22.47
C ILE A 57 -1.33 -3.45 22.57
N ILE A 58 -1.27 -2.72 21.45
CA ILE A 58 -0.89 -1.29 21.46
C ILE A 58 -1.90 -0.47 22.26
N TYR A 59 -3.20 -0.76 22.13
CA TYR A 59 -4.24 -0.11 22.92
C TYR A 59 -4.00 -0.31 24.40
N GLN A 60 -3.81 -1.56 24.84
CA GLN A 60 -3.60 -1.86 26.26
C GLN A 60 -2.33 -1.18 26.78
N ALA A 61 -1.23 -1.23 26.04
CA ALA A 61 0.02 -0.59 26.46
C ALA A 61 -0.09 0.94 26.56
N LYS A 62 -0.86 1.57 25.68
CA LYS A 62 -1.13 3.01 25.75
C LYS A 62 -1.95 3.37 26.99
N ILE A 63 -2.95 2.55 27.34
CA ILE A 63 -3.73 2.70 28.57
C ILE A 63 -2.86 2.48 29.82
N ASP A 64 -2.03 1.45 29.85
CA ASP A 64 -1.15 1.12 30.98
C ASP A 64 -0.11 2.21 31.26
N GLN A 65 0.32 2.94 30.22
CA GLN A 65 1.20 4.11 30.32
C GLN A 65 0.45 5.40 30.74
N GLY A 66 -0.86 5.32 31.01
CA GLY A 66 -1.67 6.43 31.50
C GLY A 66 -2.14 7.40 30.42
N TYR A 67 -2.01 7.06 29.14
CA TYR A 67 -2.55 7.91 28.07
C TYR A 67 -4.07 7.82 28.00
N GLN A 68 -4.70 8.97 27.84
CA GLN A 68 -6.12 9.05 27.50
C GLN A 68 -6.29 8.90 25.99
N ILE A 69 -7.16 7.98 25.59
CA ILE A 69 -7.53 7.79 24.18
C ILE A 69 -8.75 8.64 23.90
N ASP A 70 -8.59 9.58 22.97
CA ASP A 70 -9.67 10.41 22.50
C ASP A 70 -10.60 9.57 21.61
N THR A 71 -11.71 9.10 22.18
CA THR A 71 -12.70 8.28 21.46
C THR A 71 -13.46 9.06 20.40
N ALA A 72 -13.42 10.40 20.40
CA ALA A 72 -13.98 11.19 19.31
C ALA A 72 -13.05 11.18 18.09
N LEU A 73 -11.74 11.00 18.28
CA LEU A 73 -10.74 10.85 17.22
C LEU A 73 -10.48 9.39 16.85
N ASP A 74 -10.51 8.45 17.79
CA ASP A 74 -10.24 7.02 17.60
C ASP A 74 -11.46 6.17 17.96
N LEU A 75 -12.45 6.18 17.05
CA LEU A 75 -13.76 5.54 17.28
C LEU A 75 -13.65 4.03 17.53
N ASN A 76 -12.64 3.39 16.95
CA ASN A 76 -12.40 1.96 17.06
C ASN A 76 -11.39 1.59 18.17
N LYS A 77 -10.90 2.57 18.94
CA LYS A 77 -9.96 2.33 20.05
C LYS A 77 -8.71 1.57 19.60
N THR A 78 -8.14 1.97 18.46
CA THR A 78 -6.95 1.30 17.89
C THR A 78 -5.65 1.74 18.55
N ALA A 79 -5.67 2.88 19.26
CA ALA A 79 -4.51 3.58 19.80
C ALA A 79 -3.48 4.06 18.76
N LEU A 80 -3.76 3.87 17.47
CA LEU A 80 -2.93 4.30 16.34
C LEU A 80 -3.21 5.73 15.88
N ILE A 81 -4.31 6.32 16.34
CA ILE A 81 -4.67 7.70 16.04
C ILE A 81 -3.96 8.62 17.04
N GLY A 82 -3.11 9.50 16.52
CA GLY A 82 -2.42 10.52 17.29
C GLY A 82 -3.26 11.78 17.51
N LYS A 83 -2.56 12.86 17.85
CA LYS A 83 -3.19 14.17 18.11
C LYS A 83 -3.24 15.01 16.84
N GLU A 84 -4.06 16.04 16.88
CA GLU A 84 -4.07 17.07 15.85
C GLU A 84 -2.70 17.74 15.70
N TYR A 85 -2.09 18.14 16.81
CA TYR A 85 -0.78 18.78 16.82
C TYR A 85 0.08 18.34 18.00
N THR A 86 1.39 18.22 17.74
CA THR A 86 2.45 17.87 18.69
C THR A 86 3.80 18.38 18.14
N PRO A 87 4.88 18.37 18.95
CA PRO A 87 6.20 18.77 18.47
C PRO A 87 6.70 18.01 17.23
N ILE A 88 6.35 16.73 17.08
CA ILE A 88 6.77 15.92 15.94
C ILE A 88 5.75 15.90 14.78
N THR A 89 4.77 16.80 14.79
CA THR A 89 3.82 16.97 13.69
C THR A 89 4.48 17.72 12.53
N THR A 90 4.63 17.06 11.38
CA THR A 90 5.37 17.61 10.23
C THR A 90 4.46 18.22 9.16
N THR A 91 3.24 17.71 8.99
CA THR A 91 2.33 18.13 7.92
C THR A 91 0.86 17.97 8.31
N LEU A 92 -0.02 18.57 7.52
CA LEU A 92 -1.46 18.36 7.65
C LEU A 92 -1.84 16.89 7.38
N GLY A 93 -2.85 16.41 8.10
CA GLY A 93 -3.36 15.05 7.98
C GLY A 93 -4.87 15.02 7.81
N ASN A 94 -5.36 14.01 7.10
CA ASN A 94 -6.78 13.72 6.99
C ASN A 94 -7.14 12.59 7.97
N LEU A 95 -7.95 12.90 8.99
CA LEU A 95 -8.34 11.95 10.04
C LEU A 95 -9.04 10.71 9.48
N LYS A 96 -9.94 10.88 8.51
CA LYS A 96 -10.65 9.78 7.85
C LYS A 96 -9.69 8.82 7.15
N ALA A 97 -8.66 9.35 6.49
CA ALA A 97 -7.60 8.53 5.90
C ALA A 97 -6.77 7.80 6.97
N LYS A 98 -6.55 8.41 8.15
CA LYS A 98 -5.85 7.76 9.26
C LYS A 98 -6.64 6.60 9.85
N ARG A 99 -7.93 6.81 10.12
CA ARG A 99 -8.83 5.73 10.59
C ARG A 99 -9.03 4.63 9.57
N THR A 100 -9.08 4.98 8.28
CA THR A 100 -9.12 3.96 7.22
C THR A 100 -7.85 3.09 7.26
N ALA A 101 -6.68 3.68 7.52
CA ALA A 101 -5.41 2.97 7.58
C ALA A 101 -5.27 2.00 8.78
N THR A 102 -6.16 2.06 9.79
CA THR A 102 -6.22 1.10 10.89
C THR A 102 -7.11 -0.10 10.57
N ASN A 103 -7.52 -0.27 9.30
CA ASN A 103 -8.33 -1.42 8.91
C ASN A 103 -7.42 -2.65 8.69
N PRO A 104 -7.61 -3.76 9.43
CA PRO A 104 -6.81 -4.97 9.31
C PRO A 104 -6.80 -5.59 7.90
N ASP A 105 -7.84 -5.33 7.10
CA ASP A 105 -7.91 -5.76 5.70
C ASP A 105 -6.78 -5.19 4.83
N PHE A 106 -6.08 -4.15 5.27
CA PHE A 106 -4.85 -3.71 4.61
C PHE A 106 -3.75 -4.76 4.68
N ALA A 107 -3.63 -5.54 5.76
CA ALA A 107 -2.67 -6.65 5.83
C ALA A 107 -3.00 -7.72 4.78
N ALA A 108 -4.29 -8.01 4.59
CA ALA A 108 -4.77 -8.90 3.51
C ALA A 108 -4.46 -8.34 2.11
N LEU A 109 -4.53 -7.02 1.91
CA LEU A 109 -4.11 -6.39 0.66
C LEU A 109 -2.61 -6.57 0.40
N ILE A 110 -1.78 -6.44 1.44
CA ILE A 110 -0.33 -6.64 1.32
C ILE A 110 -0.01 -8.09 0.94
N ILE A 111 -0.64 -9.09 1.57
CA ILE A 111 -0.51 -10.51 1.17
C ILE A 111 -0.88 -10.70 -0.30
N ARG A 112 -1.96 -10.06 -0.76
CA ARG A 112 -2.37 -10.13 -2.18
C ARG A 112 -1.27 -9.61 -3.11
N TYR A 113 -0.61 -8.51 -2.77
CA TYR A 113 0.51 -8.01 -3.55
C TYR A 113 1.74 -8.93 -3.47
N PHE A 114 2.00 -9.55 -2.31
CA PHE A 114 3.08 -10.53 -2.17
C PHE A 114 2.85 -11.79 -3.00
N ASP A 115 1.62 -12.28 -3.06
CA ASP A 115 1.22 -13.40 -3.92
C ASP A 115 1.38 -13.06 -5.40
N GLN A 116 0.93 -11.87 -5.84
CA GLN A 116 1.14 -11.38 -7.21
C GLN A 116 2.61 -11.29 -7.60
N LEU A 117 3.49 -10.98 -6.64
CA LEU A 117 4.93 -10.94 -6.82
C LEU A 117 5.61 -12.30 -6.62
N ASN A 118 4.85 -13.34 -6.29
CA ASN A 118 5.33 -14.68 -5.97
C ASN A 118 6.42 -14.69 -4.87
N LEU A 119 6.32 -13.81 -3.88
CA LEU A 119 7.27 -13.78 -2.77
C LEU A 119 7.18 -15.09 -1.97
N LYS A 120 8.33 -15.55 -1.49
CA LYS A 120 8.47 -16.79 -0.73
C LYS A 120 9.12 -16.53 0.62
N LYS A 121 8.93 -17.46 1.54
CA LYS A 121 9.62 -17.50 2.83
C LYS A 121 11.10 -17.19 2.68
N GLY A 122 11.57 -16.26 3.49
CA GLY A 122 12.96 -15.80 3.54
C GLY A 122 13.35 -14.81 2.45
N ASP A 123 12.47 -14.46 1.51
CA ASP A 123 12.71 -13.36 0.58
C ASP A 123 12.86 -12.04 1.34
N LYS A 124 13.75 -11.18 0.84
CA LYS A 124 14.06 -9.90 1.45
C LYS A 124 13.25 -8.77 0.84
N ILE A 125 12.63 -7.93 1.67
CA ILE A 125 11.89 -6.74 1.27
C ILE A 125 12.50 -5.49 1.91
N ALA A 126 12.42 -4.36 1.22
CA ALA A 126 12.81 -3.07 1.77
C ALA A 126 11.57 -2.23 2.06
N VAL A 127 11.49 -1.62 3.24
CA VAL A 127 10.34 -0.83 3.66
C VAL A 127 10.83 0.56 4.08
N GLY A 128 10.31 1.59 3.41
CA GLY A 128 10.43 2.98 3.82
C GLY A 128 9.12 3.44 4.43
N ALA A 129 9.10 3.68 5.74
CA ALA A 129 7.87 3.93 6.48
C ALA A 129 7.83 5.32 7.13
N SER A 130 6.76 6.08 6.88
CA SER A 130 6.47 7.31 7.62
C SER A 130 5.61 7.03 8.85
N GLY A 131 5.94 7.66 9.98
CA GLY A 131 5.08 7.72 11.18
C GLY A 131 3.69 8.31 10.93
N SER A 132 3.42 8.87 9.75
CA SER A 132 2.08 9.35 9.39
C SER A 132 1.03 8.23 9.32
N PHE A 133 1.40 6.98 9.08
CA PHE A 133 0.43 5.88 8.90
C PHE A 133 0.84 4.61 9.66
N PRO A 134 0.85 4.62 11.00
CA PRO A 134 1.29 3.48 11.81
C PRO A 134 0.48 2.20 11.53
N GLY A 135 -0.83 2.30 11.25
CA GLY A 135 -1.66 1.15 10.87
C GLY A 135 -1.20 0.46 9.58
N LEU A 136 -0.68 1.20 8.60
CA LEU A 136 -0.10 0.59 7.38
C LEU A 136 1.27 -0.02 7.65
N ILE A 137 2.03 0.51 8.61
CA ILE A 137 3.28 -0.11 9.04
C ILE A 137 2.96 -1.48 9.66
N LEU A 138 1.96 -1.55 10.55
CA LEU A 138 1.47 -2.82 11.10
C LEU A 138 0.97 -3.76 10.01
N ALA A 139 0.19 -3.27 9.05
CA ALA A 139 -0.31 -4.09 7.94
C ALA A 139 0.83 -4.75 7.16
N VAL A 140 1.88 -3.99 6.84
CA VAL A 140 3.04 -4.48 6.09
C VAL A 140 3.84 -5.48 6.91
N ILE A 141 4.14 -5.18 8.18
CA ILE A 141 4.92 -6.09 9.03
C ILE A 141 4.13 -7.37 9.31
N SER A 142 2.83 -7.26 9.62
CA SER A 142 1.98 -8.42 9.89
C SER A 142 1.90 -9.35 8.68
N ALA A 143 1.71 -8.80 7.48
CA ALA A 143 1.73 -9.58 6.25
C ALA A 143 3.10 -10.22 5.96
N ALA A 144 4.19 -9.46 6.15
CA ALA A 144 5.54 -9.94 5.90
C ALA A 144 5.92 -11.09 6.83
N GLU A 145 5.62 -10.97 8.13
CA GLU A 145 5.92 -12.02 9.11
C GLU A 145 4.99 -13.24 8.98
N THR A 146 3.76 -13.06 8.48
CA THR A 146 2.84 -14.20 8.23
C THR A 146 3.39 -15.18 7.20
N ILE A 147 4.17 -14.69 6.22
CA ILE A 147 4.82 -15.55 5.21
C ILE A 147 6.35 -15.59 5.36
N ASP A 148 6.86 -15.26 6.56
CA ASP A 148 8.27 -15.34 6.95
C ASP A 148 9.23 -14.54 6.02
N LEU A 149 8.90 -13.31 5.63
CA LEU A 149 9.80 -12.44 4.87
C LEU A 149 10.86 -11.79 5.76
N ASP A 150 12.03 -11.52 5.19
CA ASP A 150 13.11 -10.73 5.81
C ASP A 150 12.86 -9.24 5.53
N VAL A 151 12.50 -8.48 6.56
CA VAL A 151 12.07 -7.08 6.45
C VAL A 151 13.21 -6.13 6.82
N GLU A 152 13.62 -5.30 5.86
CA GLU A 152 14.54 -4.19 6.10
C GLU A 152 13.76 -2.87 6.25
N LEU A 153 13.56 -2.39 7.48
CA LEU A 153 12.69 -1.25 7.78
C LEU A 153 13.48 0.01 8.10
N ILE A 154 13.24 1.09 7.35
CA ILE A 154 13.67 2.45 7.69
C ILE A 154 12.45 3.29 8.06
N TYR A 155 12.46 3.85 9.27
CA TYR A 155 11.31 4.57 9.84
C TYR A 155 11.57 6.07 9.98
N SER A 156 10.67 6.91 9.48
CA SER A 156 10.70 8.35 9.74
C SER A 156 9.85 8.69 10.96
N ILE A 157 10.47 9.28 11.99
CA ILE A 157 9.85 9.66 13.27
C ILE A 157 8.69 10.63 13.05
N GLY A 158 8.88 11.63 12.19
CA GLY A 158 7.90 12.66 11.92
C GLY A 158 6.63 12.11 11.31
N ALA A 159 5.50 12.60 11.80
CA ALA A 159 4.18 12.16 11.40
C ALA A 159 3.30 13.38 11.07
N SER A 160 2.39 13.23 10.11
CA SER A 160 1.33 14.22 9.91
C SER A 160 0.38 14.25 11.11
N MET A 161 -0.55 15.22 11.15
CA MET A 161 -1.68 15.22 12.08
C MET A 161 -2.30 13.81 12.16
N TYR A 162 -2.64 13.38 13.37
CA TYR A 162 -3.28 12.11 13.69
C TYR A 162 -2.47 10.83 13.38
N GLY A 163 -1.21 10.94 12.93
CA GLY A 163 -0.30 9.78 12.81
C GLY A 163 0.29 9.35 14.15
N ALA A 164 1.42 8.64 14.14
CA ALA A 164 2.21 8.31 15.34
C ALA A 164 2.98 9.54 15.87
N ASN A 165 2.29 10.64 16.10
CA ASN A 165 2.86 11.95 16.40
C ASN A 165 2.95 12.24 17.91
N ILE A 166 2.74 11.28 18.80
CA ILE A 166 2.94 11.48 20.24
C ILE A 166 4.43 11.22 20.53
N PRO A 167 5.23 12.22 20.96
CA PRO A 167 6.70 12.06 21.07
C PRO A 167 7.15 10.88 21.93
N ASP A 168 6.43 10.61 23.01
CA ASP A 168 6.73 9.52 23.93
C ASP A 168 6.09 8.17 23.54
N PHE A 169 5.31 8.14 22.46
CA PHE A 169 4.61 6.96 21.97
C PHE A 169 4.56 6.96 20.43
N THR A 170 5.73 6.97 19.81
CA THR A 170 5.88 6.84 18.36
C THR A 170 5.73 5.37 17.93
N PHE A 171 5.86 5.08 16.63
CA PHE A 171 5.89 3.69 16.18
C PHE A 171 7.05 2.87 16.78
N ILE A 172 8.14 3.53 17.23
CA ILE A 172 9.25 2.86 17.92
C ILE A 172 8.76 2.21 19.22
N GLU A 173 7.99 2.94 20.03
CA GLU A 173 7.43 2.44 21.28
C GLU A 173 6.36 1.38 21.03
N MET A 174 5.50 1.58 20.01
CA MET A 174 4.51 0.58 19.59
C MET A 174 5.18 -0.74 19.23
N LEU A 175 6.21 -0.71 18.38
CA LEU A 175 6.91 -1.91 17.94
C LEU A 175 7.66 -2.59 19.10
N LYS A 176 8.31 -1.83 19.99
CA LYS A 176 8.96 -2.39 21.19
C LYS A 176 7.99 -3.15 22.08
N GLN A 177 6.77 -2.64 22.24
CA GLN A 177 5.75 -3.34 23.00
C GLN A 177 5.35 -4.65 22.32
N LEU A 178 5.09 -4.62 21.02
CA LEU A 178 4.72 -5.82 20.25
C LEU A 178 5.83 -6.88 20.26
N GLN A 179 7.09 -6.47 20.23
CA GLN A 179 8.24 -7.37 20.38
C GLN A 179 8.31 -7.99 21.77
N LYS A 180 8.08 -7.20 22.83
CA LYS A 180 8.03 -7.69 24.21
C LYS A 180 6.96 -8.77 24.40
N ASP A 181 5.83 -8.62 23.73
CA ASP A 181 4.69 -9.54 23.81
C ASP A 181 4.74 -10.66 22.74
N ASN A 182 5.82 -10.74 21.95
CA ASN A 182 6.06 -11.73 20.88
C ASN A 182 5.02 -11.70 19.74
N ILE A 183 4.39 -10.56 19.49
CA ILE A 183 3.43 -10.38 18.39
C ILE A 183 4.15 -10.16 17.06
N LEU A 184 5.16 -9.27 17.06
CA LEU A 184 5.98 -8.95 15.90
C LEU A 184 7.46 -9.02 16.28
N ASN A 185 8.31 -9.42 15.33
CA ASN A 185 9.76 -9.59 15.55
C ASN A 185 10.62 -8.64 14.71
N THR A 186 10.04 -7.98 13.71
CA THR A 186 10.73 -7.04 12.83
C THR A 186 11.39 -5.93 13.63
N GLU A 187 12.63 -5.58 13.28
CA GLU A 187 13.38 -4.47 13.85
C GLU A 187 13.42 -3.27 12.90
N ILE A 188 13.60 -2.07 13.47
CA ILE A 188 13.87 -0.86 12.68
C ILE A 188 15.38 -0.77 12.48
N THR A 189 15.84 -0.90 11.24
CA THR A 189 17.26 -0.80 10.88
C THR A 189 17.82 0.59 11.11
N ALA A 190 17.06 1.60 10.71
CA ALA A 190 17.48 3.00 10.80
C ALA A 190 16.26 3.91 10.93
N ILE A 191 16.48 5.08 11.52
CA ILE A 191 15.48 6.13 11.64
C ILE A 191 15.89 7.39 10.90
N SER A 192 14.92 8.20 10.49
CA SER A 192 15.12 9.59 10.08
C SER A 192 14.12 10.50 10.76
N PHE A 193 14.29 11.81 10.61
CA PHE A 193 13.28 12.74 11.12
C PHE A 193 12.04 12.79 10.20
N GLY A 194 12.20 12.52 8.91
CA GLY A 194 11.12 12.74 7.94
C GLY A 194 10.83 14.23 7.78
N GLY A 195 9.59 14.56 7.42
CA GLY A 195 9.21 15.94 7.14
C GLY A 195 9.99 16.54 5.97
N ASP A 196 10.10 17.86 5.97
CA ASP A 196 10.78 18.57 4.88
C ASP A 196 12.29 18.28 4.89
N ASN A 197 12.85 18.07 3.70
CA ASN A 197 14.23 17.58 3.46
C ASN A 197 14.65 16.32 4.24
N ASP A 198 13.69 15.58 4.80
CA ASP A 198 13.94 14.43 5.70
C ASP A 198 14.70 14.81 7.01
N ARG A 199 14.69 16.11 7.35
CA ARG A 199 15.37 16.70 8.51
C ARG A 199 14.40 17.36 9.48
N ALA A 200 13.10 17.17 9.28
CA ALA A 200 12.05 17.97 9.90
C ALA A 200 12.37 19.47 9.80
N ASP A 201 12.71 19.92 8.59
CA ASP A 201 12.85 21.35 8.33
C ASP A 201 11.45 21.98 8.20
N ASN A 202 11.38 23.30 8.35
CA ASN A 202 10.14 24.08 8.21
C ASN A 202 8.99 23.59 9.11
N LEU A 203 9.29 23.08 10.31
CA LEU A 203 8.30 22.83 11.35
C LEU A 203 7.59 24.14 11.73
N PHE A 204 6.36 24.02 12.21
CA PHE A 204 5.58 25.17 12.71
C PHE A 204 6.31 25.95 13.81
N PHE A 205 7.06 25.25 14.67
CA PHE A 205 7.93 25.84 15.70
C PHE A 205 9.31 25.19 15.61
N ILE A 206 10.38 25.99 15.63
CA ILE A 206 11.76 25.52 15.39
C ILE A 206 12.29 24.70 16.58
N GLU A 207 11.89 25.08 17.79
CA GLU A 207 12.21 24.42 19.06
C GLU A 207 11.74 22.97 19.12
N ASN A 208 10.70 22.62 18.37
CA ASN A 208 10.19 21.25 18.28
C ASN A 208 11.20 20.26 17.70
N LYS A 209 12.22 20.76 16.99
CA LYS A 209 13.29 19.91 16.43
C LYS A 209 14.06 19.16 17.52
N ASN A 210 14.12 19.70 18.74
CA ASN A 210 14.76 19.03 19.88
C ASN A 210 14.08 17.69 20.20
N SER A 211 12.75 17.60 20.10
CA SER A 211 12.02 16.35 20.35
C SER A 211 12.43 15.22 19.40
N PHE A 212 12.78 15.53 18.15
CA PHE A 212 13.28 14.53 17.21
C PHE A 212 14.65 13.97 17.62
N PHE A 213 15.56 14.85 18.08
CA PHE A 213 16.86 14.44 18.59
C PHE A 213 16.72 13.61 19.87
N GLU A 214 15.84 14.00 20.79
CA GLU A 214 15.56 13.26 22.03
C GLU A 214 15.04 11.84 21.74
N ILE A 215 14.04 11.71 20.86
CA ILE A 215 13.50 10.42 20.42
C ILE A 215 14.61 9.57 19.79
N SER A 216 15.41 10.16 18.88
CA SER A 216 16.49 9.46 18.21
C SER A 216 17.54 8.95 19.21
N GLN A 217 18.01 9.79 20.13
CA GLN A 217 18.98 9.42 21.17
C GLN A 217 18.44 8.32 22.10
N LYS A 218 17.18 8.46 22.56
CA LYS A 218 16.50 7.47 23.42
C LYS A 218 16.33 6.12 22.71
N SER A 219 16.06 6.13 21.40
CA SER A 219 15.82 4.91 20.62
C SER A 219 17.06 4.03 20.49
N LYS A 220 18.26 4.64 20.45
CA LYS A 220 19.55 4.00 20.10
C LYS A 220 19.57 3.36 18.71
N ILE A 221 18.61 3.70 17.85
CA ILE A 221 18.56 3.24 16.45
C ILE A 221 19.42 4.20 15.60
N PRO A 222 20.21 3.69 14.63
CA PRO A 222 21.00 4.54 13.75
C PRO A 222 20.18 5.64 13.08
N LEU A 223 20.63 6.89 13.20
CA LEU A 223 19.98 8.06 12.62
C LEU A 223 20.54 8.41 11.25
N ILE A 224 19.66 8.53 10.26
CA ILE A 224 19.92 9.18 8.97
C ILE A 224 19.57 10.65 9.10
N TYR A 225 20.60 11.51 9.10
CA TYR A 225 20.45 12.96 9.24
C TYR A 225 21.43 13.71 8.34
N GLU A 226 21.34 13.43 7.05
CA GLU A 226 22.22 14.01 6.02
C GLU A 226 21.88 15.47 5.70
N LYS A 227 22.82 16.21 5.13
CA LYS A 227 22.65 17.66 4.87
C LYS A 227 21.60 17.94 3.80
N THR A 228 21.49 17.06 2.81
CA THR A 228 20.55 17.19 1.69
C THR A 228 19.65 15.98 1.56
N LEU A 229 18.47 16.17 0.96
CA LEU A 229 17.55 15.08 0.66
C LEU A 229 18.21 14.00 -0.21
N LYS A 230 19.03 14.40 -1.20
CA LYS A 230 19.75 13.49 -2.08
C LYS A 230 20.71 12.58 -1.30
N GLU A 231 21.53 13.15 -0.43
CA GLU A 231 22.43 12.36 0.43
C GLU A 231 21.62 11.42 1.35
N SER A 232 20.47 11.88 1.85
CA SER A 232 19.58 11.07 2.67
C SER A 232 19.01 9.85 1.91
N VAL A 233 18.67 10.02 0.63
CA VAL A 233 18.28 8.91 -0.27
C VAL A 233 19.46 7.97 -0.53
N GLU A 234 20.64 8.51 -0.82
CA GLU A 234 21.86 7.72 -1.04
C GLU A 234 22.23 6.87 0.18
N GLN A 235 22.07 7.42 1.40
CA GLN A 235 22.32 6.71 2.64
C GLN A 235 21.34 5.54 2.85
N ARG A 236 20.05 5.72 2.54
CA ARG A 236 19.08 4.61 2.55
C ARG A 236 19.42 3.52 1.55
N ILE A 237 19.83 3.90 0.34
CA ILE A 237 20.28 2.95 -0.68
C ILE A 237 21.48 2.14 -0.17
N LYS A 238 22.45 2.78 0.50
CA LYS A 238 23.59 2.08 1.10
C LYS A 238 23.14 1.09 2.17
N ILE A 239 22.24 1.48 3.07
CA ILE A 239 21.68 0.59 4.11
C ILE A 239 21.03 -0.63 3.47
N PHE A 240 20.09 -0.42 2.52
CA PHE A 240 19.40 -1.50 1.82
C PHE A 240 20.35 -2.42 1.04
N ARG A 241 21.41 -1.87 0.42
CA ARG A 241 22.42 -2.68 -0.28
C ARG A 241 23.27 -3.51 0.67
N ASN A 242 23.73 -2.92 1.77
CA ASN A 242 24.58 -3.59 2.74
C ASN A 242 23.85 -4.74 3.43
N SER A 243 22.56 -4.57 3.71
CA SER A 243 21.75 -5.64 4.28
C SER A 243 21.35 -6.73 3.27
N SER A 244 21.57 -6.48 1.97
CA SER A 244 21.28 -7.39 0.86
C SER A 244 22.47 -8.25 0.44
N GLN A 245 23.62 -8.19 1.13
CA GLN A 245 24.86 -8.86 0.69
C GLN A 245 24.70 -10.38 0.44
N ASN A 246 23.67 -11.02 1.02
CA ASN A 246 23.34 -12.43 0.79
C ASN A 246 21.96 -12.68 0.14
N LYS A 247 21.11 -11.65 0.00
CA LYS A 247 19.74 -11.76 -0.54
C LYS A 247 19.33 -10.48 -1.26
N LYS A 248 18.97 -10.60 -2.54
CA LYS A 248 18.47 -9.47 -3.32
C LYS A 248 17.08 -9.03 -2.82
N ILE A 249 16.89 -7.73 -2.57
CA ILE A 249 15.57 -7.14 -2.32
C ILE A 249 14.63 -7.43 -3.49
N LYS A 250 13.46 -8.02 -3.19
CA LYS A 250 12.45 -8.43 -4.16
C LYS A 250 11.40 -7.36 -4.44
N VAL A 251 11.12 -6.51 -3.46
CA VAL A 251 10.15 -5.42 -3.57
C VAL A 251 10.55 -4.31 -2.60
N PHE A 252 10.29 -3.06 -3.00
CA PHE A 252 10.33 -1.91 -2.09
C PHE A 252 8.92 -1.44 -1.75
N ILE A 253 8.64 -1.24 -0.47
CA ILE A 253 7.34 -0.80 0.03
C ILE A 253 7.50 0.60 0.58
N ASN A 254 6.76 1.56 0.03
CA ASN A 254 6.69 2.91 0.55
C ASN A 254 5.39 3.12 1.32
N ILE A 255 5.50 3.62 2.55
CA ILE A 255 4.34 3.96 3.39
C ILE A 255 4.34 5.46 3.66
N GLY A 256 3.31 6.15 3.17
CA GLY A 256 3.15 7.59 3.33
C GLY A 256 3.93 8.43 2.32
N GLY A 257 4.00 9.74 2.57
CA GLY A 257 4.57 10.74 1.65
C GLY A 257 5.97 11.20 2.05
N ALA A 258 6.80 10.33 2.64
CA ALA A 258 8.15 10.72 3.02
C ALA A 258 8.96 11.17 1.80
N SER A 259 9.54 12.37 1.88
CA SER A 259 10.26 13.02 0.77
C SER A 259 11.39 12.14 0.21
N ALA A 260 12.12 11.42 1.07
CA ALA A 260 13.20 10.52 0.64
C ALA A 260 12.69 9.30 -0.16
N ASN A 261 11.44 8.88 0.07
CA ASN A 261 10.89 7.73 -0.61
C ASN A 261 10.15 8.12 -1.90
N PHE A 262 9.28 9.12 -1.78
CA PHE A 262 8.36 9.57 -2.81
C PHE A 262 9.01 10.54 -3.80
N GLY A 263 9.93 11.36 -3.30
CA GLY A 263 10.50 12.51 -4.00
C GLY A 263 9.72 13.79 -3.84
N ASN A 264 10.34 14.88 -4.30
CA ASN A 264 9.85 16.25 -4.12
C ASN A 264 9.49 16.94 -5.46
N THR A 265 9.32 16.18 -6.54
CA THR A 265 9.00 16.74 -7.86
C THR A 265 7.52 16.56 -8.22
N ALA A 266 7.03 17.36 -9.15
CA ALA A 266 5.65 17.24 -9.64
C ALA A 266 5.35 15.85 -10.24
N SER A 267 6.37 15.14 -10.73
CA SER A 267 6.25 13.77 -11.24
C SER A 267 5.98 12.75 -10.13
N SER A 268 6.45 12.99 -8.91
CA SER A 268 6.17 12.11 -7.77
C SER A 268 4.67 12.01 -7.48
N VAL A 269 3.94 13.13 -7.57
CA VAL A 269 2.48 13.20 -7.32
C VAL A 269 1.66 12.30 -8.25
N LYS A 270 2.20 11.95 -9.42
CA LYS A 270 1.53 11.10 -10.41
C LYS A 270 1.76 9.60 -10.19
N PHE A 271 2.56 9.22 -9.18
CA PHE A 271 2.87 7.82 -8.94
C PHE A 271 1.61 7.03 -8.58
N GLU A 272 1.42 5.88 -9.24
CA GLU A 272 0.25 5.05 -8.99
C GLU A 272 0.32 4.40 -7.61
N ASN A 273 -0.84 4.27 -6.99
CA ASN A 273 -0.99 3.72 -5.66
C ASN A 273 -1.25 2.21 -5.74
N GLY A 274 -0.72 1.44 -4.78
CA GLY A 274 -0.72 -0.02 -4.80
C GLY A 274 0.54 -0.62 -5.43
N LEU A 275 0.42 -1.78 -6.06
CA LEU A 275 1.54 -2.49 -6.67
C LEU A 275 1.87 -1.95 -8.07
N THR A 276 3.14 -1.58 -8.27
CA THR A 276 3.70 -1.26 -9.58
C THR A 276 4.79 -2.27 -9.93
N ILE A 277 4.55 -3.07 -10.96
CA ILE A 277 5.56 -3.96 -11.55
C ILE A 277 6.31 -3.17 -12.64
N PRO A 278 7.66 -3.16 -12.64
CA PRO A 278 8.41 -2.40 -13.64
C PRO A 278 8.18 -3.02 -15.03
N GLY A 279 7.70 -2.21 -15.98
CA GLY A 279 7.69 -2.53 -17.41
C GLY A 279 8.87 -1.86 -18.14
N LYS A 280 8.71 -1.57 -19.44
CA LYS A 280 9.52 -0.51 -20.11
C LYS A 280 9.08 0.84 -19.56
N LEU A 281 9.43 1.14 -18.32
CA LEU A 281 9.12 2.43 -17.70
C LEU A 281 9.83 3.54 -18.47
N ASN A 282 9.07 4.59 -18.80
CA ASN A 282 9.63 5.87 -19.21
C ASN A 282 10.56 6.35 -18.11
N THR A 283 11.80 6.64 -18.49
CA THR A 283 12.92 7.06 -17.62
C THR A 283 12.70 8.41 -16.93
N GLU A 284 11.51 9.01 -17.00
CA GLU A 284 11.20 10.30 -16.38
C GLU A 284 11.18 10.28 -14.84
N TYR A 285 11.20 9.09 -14.23
CA TYR A 285 11.15 8.95 -12.78
C TYR A 285 12.53 8.94 -12.12
N THR A 286 13.63 8.71 -12.84
CA THR A 286 14.85 8.05 -12.30
C THR A 286 15.63 8.78 -11.21
N GLU A 287 15.35 10.04 -10.86
CA GLU A 287 16.26 10.81 -9.98
C GLU A 287 15.66 11.37 -8.68
N ASN A 288 14.42 11.02 -8.28
CA ASN A 288 13.74 11.77 -7.21
C ASN A 288 13.49 11.04 -5.89
N GLY A 289 13.85 9.77 -5.71
CA GLY A 289 13.61 9.08 -4.44
C GLY A 289 13.71 7.55 -4.55
N LEU A 290 13.42 6.85 -3.46
CA LEU A 290 13.55 5.40 -3.44
C LEU A 290 12.59 4.68 -4.39
N LEU A 291 11.35 5.16 -4.58
CA LEU A 291 10.41 4.55 -5.54
C LEU A 291 11.04 4.44 -6.94
N SER A 292 11.53 5.57 -7.43
CA SER A 292 12.21 5.68 -8.72
C SER A 292 13.47 4.83 -8.78
N TYR A 293 14.27 4.84 -7.71
CA TYR A 293 15.49 4.05 -7.64
C TYR A 293 15.19 2.55 -7.80
N PHE A 294 14.24 1.99 -7.03
CA PHE A 294 13.93 0.56 -7.10
C PHE A 294 13.34 0.16 -8.45
N LEU A 295 12.44 0.97 -9.02
CA LEU A 295 11.91 0.74 -10.36
C LEU A 295 13.01 0.77 -11.44
N SER A 296 13.97 1.71 -11.34
CA SER A 296 15.12 1.76 -12.26
C SER A 296 16.03 0.53 -12.17
N LYS A 297 15.96 -0.21 -11.06
CA LYS A 297 16.65 -1.48 -10.84
C LYS A 297 15.80 -2.70 -11.19
N ASN A 298 14.66 -2.49 -11.86
CA ASN A 298 13.71 -3.53 -12.21
C ASN A 298 13.23 -4.30 -10.96
N ILE A 299 13.04 -3.58 -9.85
CA ILE A 299 12.47 -4.10 -8.61
C ILE A 299 11.08 -3.48 -8.45
N PRO A 300 10.01 -4.29 -8.33
CA PRO A 300 8.67 -3.82 -8.07
C PRO A 300 8.58 -2.94 -6.83
N VAL A 301 7.58 -2.06 -6.82
CA VAL A 301 7.29 -1.22 -5.66
C VAL A 301 5.83 -1.32 -5.26
N ILE A 302 5.57 -1.29 -3.96
CA ILE A 302 4.23 -1.15 -3.39
C ILE A 302 4.16 0.24 -2.76
N HIS A 303 3.37 1.12 -3.34
CA HIS A 303 3.19 2.48 -2.83
C HIS A 303 1.88 2.57 -2.05
N LEU A 304 1.95 2.94 -0.78
CA LEU A 304 0.80 3.08 0.12
C LEU A 304 0.63 4.55 0.51
N LEU A 305 -0.14 5.27 -0.29
CA LEU A 305 -0.60 6.64 -0.03
C LEU A 305 -2.08 6.77 -0.42
N ASN A 306 -2.69 7.95 -0.40
CA ASN A 306 -4.08 8.18 -0.84
C ASN A 306 -5.05 7.05 -0.37
N ILE A 307 -5.08 6.84 0.95
CA ILE A 307 -5.58 5.61 1.57
C ILE A 307 -7.07 5.38 1.30
N GLU A 308 -7.87 6.44 1.23
CA GLU A 308 -9.29 6.31 0.86
C GLU A 308 -9.47 5.75 -0.55
N ASN A 309 -8.64 6.17 -1.52
CA ASN A 309 -8.69 5.65 -2.88
C ASN A 309 -8.18 4.21 -2.95
N LEU A 310 -7.10 3.91 -2.23
CA LEU A 310 -6.56 2.55 -2.15
C LEU A 310 -7.59 1.58 -1.59
N ALA A 311 -8.22 1.93 -0.48
CA ALA A 311 -9.24 1.12 0.16
C ALA A 311 -10.39 0.81 -0.81
N ARG A 312 -10.94 1.84 -1.48
CA ARG A 312 -12.02 1.66 -2.46
C ARG A 312 -11.63 0.73 -3.61
N LYS A 313 -10.44 0.92 -4.19
CA LYS A 313 -9.95 0.10 -5.31
C LYS A 313 -9.71 -1.35 -4.91
N SER A 314 -9.32 -1.58 -3.65
CA SER A 314 -9.00 -2.89 -3.12
C SER A 314 -10.18 -3.59 -2.45
N GLY A 315 -11.38 -2.99 -2.46
CA GLY A 315 -12.55 -3.60 -1.83
C GLY A 315 -12.56 -3.54 -0.29
N ILE A 316 -11.82 -2.59 0.28
CA ILE A 316 -11.72 -2.33 1.72
C ILE A 316 -12.63 -1.14 2.07
N LYS A 317 -13.34 -1.25 3.20
CA LYS A 317 -14.21 -0.16 3.69
C LYS A 317 -13.37 1.04 4.13
N VAL A 318 -13.83 2.23 3.76
CA VAL A 318 -13.23 3.52 4.16
C VAL A 318 -13.83 3.97 5.49
N ASP A 319 -12.97 4.25 6.47
CA ASP A 319 -13.31 4.70 7.83
C ASP A 319 -14.46 3.89 8.47
N PRO A 320 -14.36 2.54 8.54
CA PRO A 320 -15.43 1.72 9.07
C PRO A 320 -15.50 1.82 10.60
N VAL A 321 -16.71 1.88 11.13
CA VAL A 321 -16.99 1.79 12.58
C VAL A 321 -18.16 0.83 12.77
N PRO A 322 -17.98 -0.33 13.42
CA PRO A 322 -16.70 -0.88 13.91
C PRO A 322 -15.74 -1.27 12.78
N LEU A 323 -14.48 -1.58 13.10
CA LEU A 323 -13.56 -2.26 12.17
C LEU A 323 -14.19 -3.58 11.66
N PRO A 324 -13.99 -3.93 10.38
CA PRO A 324 -14.55 -5.15 9.82
C PRO A 324 -13.84 -6.39 10.38
N GLU A 325 -14.58 -7.49 10.47
CA GLU A 325 -14.01 -8.80 10.78
C GLU A 325 -13.19 -9.32 9.59
N PRO A 326 -11.94 -9.77 9.81
CA PRO A 326 -11.09 -10.35 8.78
C PRO A 326 -11.76 -11.48 7.99
N GLY A 327 -11.46 -11.55 6.69
CA GLY A 327 -11.98 -12.57 5.77
C GLY A 327 -13.28 -12.22 5.06
N LYS A 328 -13.91 -11.08 5.36
CA LYS A 328 -15.24 -10.72 4.78
C LYS A 328 -15.19 -9.73 3.63
N ALA A 329 -14.23 -8.81 3.61
CA ALA A 329 -14.13 -7.76 2.61
C ALA A 329 -13.82 -8.30 1.20
N ASP A 330 -14.00 -7.48 0.16
CA ASP A 330 -13.78 -7.93 -1.23
C ASP A 330 -12.30 -8.20 -1.55
N VAL A 331 -11.37 -7.68 -0.74
CA VAL A 331 -9.92 -7.93 -0.88
C VAL A 331 -9.55 -9.42 -0.80
N TYR A 332 -10.34 -10.20 -0.07
CA TYR A 332 -10.14 -11.64 0.15
C TYR A 332 -10.63 -12.52 -1.01
N TYR A 333 -11.30 -11.93 -2.01
CA TYR A 333 -11.95 -12.69 -3.06
C TYR A 333 -11.47 -12.28 -4.45
N ILE A 334 -11.70 -13.16 -5.41
CA ILE A 334 -11.54 -12.91 -6.84
C ILE A 334 -12.80 -13.31 -7.58
N VAL A 335 -13.02 -12.64 -8.71
CA VAL A 335 -14.07 -13.03 -9.64
C VAL A 335 -13.51 -14.12 -10.53
N ASP A 336 -14.05 -15.32 -10.42
CA ASP A 336 -13.76 -16.42 -11.33
C ASP A 336 -14.78 -16.44 -12.47
N HIS A 337 -14.25 -16.56 -13.68
CA HIS A 337 -15.05 -16.66 -14.89
C HIS A 337 -14.84 -18.03 -15.53
N ASN A 338 -15.93 -18.70 -15.86
CA ASN A 338 -15.88 -19.99 -16.53
C ASN A 338 -15.25 -19.85 -17.93
N LYS A 339 -14.01 -20.35 -18.09
CA LYS A 339 -13.24 -20.24 -19.34
C LYS A 339 -13.90 -20.92 -20.52
N ILE A 340 -14.60 -22.04 -20.29
CA ILE A 340 -15.34 -22.77 -21.33
C ILE A 340 -16.50 -21.90 -21.81
N LEU A 341 -17.22 -21.27 -20.88
CA LEU A 341 -18.29 -20.34 -21.22
C LEU A 341 -17.78 -19.12 -22.00
N ILE A 342 -16.67 -18.51 -21.59
CA ILE A 342 -16.03 -17.42 -22.34
C ILE A 342 -15.73 -17.87 -23.78
N LEU A 343 -15.13 -19.04 -23.97
CA LEU A 343 -14.81 -19.57 -25.29
C LEU A 343 -16.06 -19.78 -26.16
N LEU A 344 -17.11 -20.39 -25.59
CA LEU A 344 -18.38 -20.61 -26.31
C LEU A 344 -19.01 -19.28 -26.75
N LEU A 345 -18.99 -18.27 -25.89
CA LEU A 345 -19.53 -16.94 -26.22
C LEU A 345 -18.67 -16.20 -27.24
N LEU A 346 -17.34 -16.35 -27.22
CA LEU A 346 -16.45 -15.83 -28.26
C LEU A 346 -16.74 -16.45 -29.63
N ILE A 347 -16.96 -17.77 -29.68
CA ILE A 347 -17.36 -18.48 -30.91
C ILE A 347 -18.71 -17.97 -31.41
N LEU A 348 -19.69 -17.82 -30.50
CA LEU A 348 -21.02 -17.30 -30.82
C LEU A 348 -20.97 -15.87 -31.39
N MET A 349 -20.11 -15.00 -30.83
CA MET A 349 -19.89 -13.64 -31.33
C MET A 349 -19.20 -13.60 -32.70
N ALA A 350 -18.31 -14.55 -32.99
CA ALA A 350 -17.59 -14.61 -34.27
C ALA A 350 -18.44 -15.18 -35.42
N PHE A 351 -19.46 -15.99 -35.11
CA PHE A 351 -20.26 -16.70 -36.10
C PHE A 351 -20.95 -15.79 -37.14
N PRO A 352 -21.65 -14.70 -36.78
CA PRO A 352 -22.31 -13.83 -37.75
C PRO A 352 -21.31 -13.10 -38.67
N LEU A 353 -20.11 -12.78 -38.15
CA LEU A 353 -19.04 -12.12 -38.92
C LEU A 353 -18.41 -13.09 -39.92
N PHE A 354 -18.20 -14.35 -39.52
CA PHE A 354 -17.72 -15.40 -40.42
C PHE A 354 -18.77 -15.71 -41.51
N TYR A 355 -20.04 -15.85 -41.11
CA TYR A 355 -21.15 -16.03 -42.05
C TYR A 355 -21.24 -14.89 -43.06
N ALA A 356 -21.13 -13.62 -42.61
CA ALA A 356 -21.10 -12.46 -43.48
C ALA A 356 -19.93 -12.51 -44.48
N LYS A 357 -18.75 -12.99 -44.07
CA LYS A 357 -17.58 -13.08 -44.94
C LYS A 357 -17.71 -14.18 -46.01
N VAL A 358 -18.32 -15.32 -45.66
CA VAL A 358 -18.39 -16.51 -46.53
C VAL A 358 -19.57 -16.47 -47.49
N PHE A 359 -20.70 -15.88 -47.08
CA PHE A 359 -21.96 -15.91 -47.84
C PHE A 359 -22.40 -14.55 -48.39
N SER A 360 -21.53 -13.52 -48.32
CA SER A 360 -21.77 -12.21 -48.96
C SER A 360 -20.85 -11.94 -50.16
N GLU A 361 -20.16 -12.96 -50.66
CA GLU A 361 -19.70 -13.06 -52.06
C GLU A 361 -20.82 -13.73 -52.88
#